data_AF-W9V0V2-F1
#
_entry.id   AF-W9V0V2-F1
#
_cell.length_a   1.000
_cell.length_b   1.000
_cell.length_c   1.000
_cell.angle_alpha   90.00
_cell.angle_beta   90.00
_cell.angle_gamma   90.00
#
_symmetry.space_group_name_H-M   'P 1'
#
loop_
_entity.id
_entity.type
_entity.pdbx_description
1 polymer ?
#
loop_
_entity_poly.entity_id
_entity_poly.type
_entity_poly.pdbx_seq_one_letter_code
_entity_poly.pdbx_strand_id
1 'polypeptide(L)'
;MTKITDVALTSAIQQLELMDSVAKAAVCDEIFFEQPNLLASVLVLARMSVSAQHVESVLEILIVIHLALKRAGVKIELITEEAQDRELKRLVASLKFREGLEPVSQDEAIKQSISFRKEPWLLSYVYARLQDSGILACLDEDSKYLNLSALNLVECVACANRVI
;
A
#
# COMPACT_ATOMS: atom_id res chain seq x y z
N MET A 1 10.43 0.38 -14.07
CA MET A 1 9.26 0.91 -14.80
C MET A 1 8.04 0.75 -13.91
N THR A 2 7.16 1.74 -13.92
CA THR A 2 5.87 1.75 -13.22
C THR A 2 4.96 0.62 -13.71
N LYS A 3 4.30 -0.07 -12.78
CA LYS A 3 3.36 -1.17 -13.04
C LYS A 3 1.92 -0.67 -13.07
N ILE A 4 1.58 0.28 -12.19
CA ILE A 4 0.24 0.84 -12.09
C ILE A 4 0.24 2.23 -12.71
N THR A 5 -0.43 2.37 -13.85
CA THR A 5 -0.63 3.68 -14.49
C THR A 5 -1.70 4.48 -13.75
N ASP A 6 -1.72 5.78 -13.96
CA ASP A 6 -2.76 6.70 -13.48
C ASP A 6 -4.17 6.29 -13.95
N VAL A 7 -4.30 5.89 -15.21
CA VAL A 7 -5.57 5.42 -15.80
C VAL A 7 -6.03 4.11 -15.13
N ALA A 8 -5.13 3.16 -14.93
CA ALA A 8 -5.46 1.90 -14.28
C ALA A 8 -5.85 2.11 -12.80
N LEU A 9 -5.13 2.99 -12.10
CA LEU A 9 -5.43 3.34 -10.72
C LEU A 9 -6.77 4.05 -10.58
N THR A 10 -7.05 5.05 -11.41
CA THR A 10 -8.32 5.78 -11.41
C THR A 10 -9.50 4.85 -11.68
N SER A 11 -9.36 3.95 -12.65
CA SER A 11 -10.38 2.94 -12.94
C SER A 11 -10.62 1.99 -11.76
N ALA A 12 -9.56 1.60 -11.04
CA ALA A 12 -9.67 0.73 -9.87
C ALA A 12 -10.37 1.42 -8.69
N ILE A 13 -10.08 2.70 -8.46
CA ILE A 13 -10.74 3.52 -7.43
C ILE A 13 -12.24 3.62 -7.71
N GLN A 14 -12.61 4.01 -8.93
CA GLN A 14 -14.01 4.08 -9.36
C GLN A 14 -14.72 2.73 -9.24
N GLN A 15 -14.02 1.64 -9.55
CA GLN A 15 -14.58 0.31 -9.43
C GLN A 15 -14.86 -0.05 -7.96
N LEU A 16 -13.93 0.24 -7.05
CA LEU A 16 -14.12 0.01 -5.61
C LEU A 16 -15.33 0.77 -5.05
N GLU A 17 -15.52 2.03 -5.46
CA GLU A 17 -16.66 2.87 -5.01
C GLU A 17 -18.03 2.28 -5.37
N LEU A 18 -18.08 1.46 -6.42
CA LEU A 18 -19.30 0.79 -6.89
C LEU A 18 -19.49 -0.60 -6.26
N MET A 19 -18.52 -1.11 -5.49
CA MET A 19 -18.57 -2.44 -4.89
C MET A 19 -19.35 -2.45 -3.58
N ASP A 20 -20.23 -3.44 -3.44
CA ASP A 20 -20.78 -3.83 -2.15
C ASP A 20 -19.81 -4.77 -1.39
N SER A 21 -20.20 -5.18 -0.18
CA SER A 21 -19.38 -6.06 0.65
C SER A 21 -19.13 -7.44 0.02
N VAL A 22 -20.09 -7.95 -0.76
CA VAL A 22 -19.98 -9.25 -1.45
C VAL A 22 -18.95 -9.17 -2.57
N ALA A 23 -18.99 -8.11 -3.37
CA ALA A 23 -18.01 -7.86 -4.42
C ALA A 23 -16.61 -7.63 -3.85
N LYS A 24 -16.48 -6.87 -2.76
CA LYS A 24 -15.19 -6.70 -2.05
C LYS A 24 -14.64 -8.05 -1.56
N ALA A 25 -15.47 -8.89 -0.96
CA ALA A 25 -15.08 -10.21 -0.49
C ALA A 25 -14.60 -11.12 -1.63
N ALA A 26 -15.29 -11.10 -2.79
CA ALA A 26 -14.85 -11.86 -3.96
C ALA A 26 -13.47 -11.40 -4.48
N VAL A 27 -13.17 -10.11 -4.43
CA VAL A 27 -11.81 -9.62 -4.76
C VAL A 27 -10.79 -10.07 -3.70
N CYS A 28 -11.15 -10.09 -2.42
CA CYS A 28 -10.28 -10.65 -1.40
C CYS A 28 -9.98 -12.14 -1.63
N ASP A 29 -10.94 -12.92 -2.14
CA ASP A 29 -10.70 -14.31 -2.53
C ASP A 29 -9.68 -14.39 -3.68
N GLU A 30 -9.80 -13.53 -4.71
CA GLU A 30 -8.78 -13.44 -5.78
C GLU A 30 -7.39 -13.10 -5.21
N ILE A 31 -7.32 -12.11 -4.31
CA ILE A 31 -6.05 -11.71 -3.67
C ILE A 31 -5.51 -12.85 -2.82
N PHE A 32 -6.35 -13.63 -2.13
CA PHE A 32 -5.90 -14.79 -1.38
C PHE A 32 -5.24 -15.84 -2.28
N PHE A 33 -5.74 -16.05 -3.50
CA PHE A 33 -5.12 -16.97 -4.45
C PHE A 33 -3.81 -16.44 -5.04
N GLU A 34 -3.71 -15.14 -5.31
CA GLU A 34 -2.55 -14.56 -6.01
C GLU A 34 -1.47 -14.00 -5.09
N GLN A 35 -1.86 -13.37 -3.98
CA GLN A 35 -1.02 -12.64 -3.04
C GLN A 35 -1.45 -12.88 -1.57
N PRO A 36 -1.50 -14.14 -1.11
CA PRO A 36 -1.98 -14.49 0.23
C PRO A 36 -1.25 -13.76 1.36
N ASN A 37 0.07 -13.54 1.21
CA ASN A 37 0.88 -12.87 2.23
C ASN A 37 0.55 -11.38 2.36
N LEU A 38 0.23 -10.71 1.24
CA LEU A 38 -0.23 -9.32 1.29
C LEU A 38 -1.57 -9.23 2.02
N LEU A 39 -2.51 -10.13 1.71
CA LEU A 39 -3.80 -10.16 2.39
C LEU A 39 -3.65 -10.45 3.88
N ALA A 40 -2.85 -11.46 4.24
CA ALA A 40 -2.59 -11.81 5.63
C ALA A 40 -2.00 -10.63 6.42
N SER A 41 -1.08 -9.87 5.81
CA SER A 41 -0.44 -8.69 6.44
C SER A 41 -1.41 -7.53 6.71
N VAL A 42 -2.52 -7.48 6.00
CA VAL A 42 -3.60 -6.52 6.27
C VAL A 42 -4.57 -7.08 7.30
N LEU A 43 -4.99 -8.34 7.16
CA LEU A 43 -5.96 -8.95 8.07
C LEU A 43 -5.46 -9.07 9.50
N VAL A 44 -4.14 -9.24 9.71
CA VAL A 44 -3.55 -9.29 11.06
C VAL A 44 -3.72 -7.98 11.82
N LEU A 45 -3.91 -6.83 11.14
CA LEU A 45 -4.14 -5.54 11.77
C LEU A 45 -5.43 -5.53 12.61
N ALA A 46 -6.43 -6.35 12.25
CA ALA A 46 -7.65 -6.53 13.04
C ALA A 46 -7.41 -7.13 14.45
N ARG A 47 -6.21 -7.66 14.70
CA ARG A 47 -5.82 -8.18 16.01
C ARG A 47 -5.17 -7.11 16.91
N MET A 48 -4.97 -5.90 16.39
CA MET A 48 -4.40 -4.76 17.11
C MET A 48 -5.52 -3.89 17.69
N SER A 49 -5.20 -2.96 18.59
CA SER A 49 -6.21 -2.07 19.21
C SER A 49 -6.59 -0.91 18.28
N VAL A 50 -6.80 -1.20 17.00
CA VAL A 50 -7.19 -0.25 15.95
C VAL A 50 -8.67 -0.37 15.62
N SER A 51 -9.27 0.69 15.07
CA SER A 51 -10.66 0.66 14.64
C SER A 51 -10.85 -0.30 13.45
N ALA A 52 -11.97 -1.00 13.40
CA ALA A 52 -12.32 -1.86 12.26
C ALA A 52 -12.38 -1.06 10.94
N GLN A 53 -12.82 0.20 11.00
CA GLN A 53 -12.87 1.11 9.85
C GLN A 53 -11.47 1.43 9.30
N HIS A 54 -10.46 1.54 10.17
CA HIS A 54 -9.08 1.75 9.71
C HIS A 54 -8.53 0.50 9.02
N VAL A 55 -8.82 -0.69 9.55
CA VAL A 55 -8.43 -1.95 8.91
C VAL A 55 -9.11 -2.09 7.56
N GLU A 56 -10.40 -1.78 7.47
CA GLU A 56 -11.14 -1.75 6.20
C GLU A 56 -10.51 -0.77 5.20
N SER A 57 -10.08 0.41 5.65
CA SER A 57 -9.40 1.39 4.78
C SER A 57 -8.08 0.83 4.19
N VAL A 58 -7.30 0.07 4.97
CA VAL A 58 -6.08 -0.59 4.47
C VAL A 58 -6.42 -1.77 3.54
N LEU A 59 -7.50 -2.51 3.82
CA LEU A 59 -7.98 -3.57 2.93
C LEU A 59 -8.44 -3.03 1.58
N GLU A 60 -9.13 -1.89 1.57
CA GLU A 60 -9.53 -1.20 0.35
C GLU A 60 -8.34 -0.71 -0.48
N ILE A 61 -7.26 -0.27 0.17
CA ILE A 61 -5.99 0.03 -0.52
C ILE A 61 -5.48 -1.23 -1.24
N LEU A 62 -5.46 -2.37 -0.57
CA LEU A 62 -5.02 -3.64 -1.18
C LEU A 62 -5.93 -4.06 -2.35
N ILE A 63 -7.25 -3.88 -2.22
CA ILE A 63 -8.22 -4.13 -3.30
C ILE A 63 -7.91 -3.23 -4.50
N VAL A 64 -7.71 -1.93 -4.30
CA VAL A 64 -7.38 -1.00 -5.39
C VAL A 64 -6.08 -1.36 -6.08
N ILE A 65 -5.05 -1.78 -5.32
CA ILE A 65 -3.79 -2.27 -5.88
C ILE A 65 -4.05 -3.46 -6.81
N HIS A 66 -4.81 -4.46 -6.35
CA HIS A 66 -5.12 -5.66 -7.13
C HIS A 66 -5.89 -5.33 -8.41
N LEU A 67 -6.96 -4.54 -8.30
CA LEU A 67 -7.77 -4.11 -9.43
C LEU A 67 -6.95 -3.29 -10.43
N ALA A 68 -6.06 -2.41 -9.95
CA ALA A 68 -5.21 -1.59 -10.80
C ALA A 68 -4.18 -2.44 -11.57
N LEU A 69 -3.56 -3.44 -10.92
CA LEU A 69 -2.66 -4.39 -11.59
C LEU A 69 -3.41 -5.18 -12.67
N LYS A 70 -4.61 -5.69 -12.35
CA LYS A 70 -5.48 -6.41 -13.28
C LYS A 70 -5.86 -5.53 -14.47
N ARG A 71 -6.23 -4.26 -14.22
CA ARG A 71 -6.58 -3.29 -15.27
C ARG A 71 -5.39 -2.92 -16.14
N ALA A 72 -4.20 -2.85 -15.58
CA ALA A 72 -2.96 -2.62 -16.31
C ALA A 72 -2.46 -3.85 -17.09
N GLY A 73 -3.11 -5.01 -16.94
CA GLY A 73 -2.66 -6.27 -17.52
C GLY A 73 -1.32 -6.74 -16.96
N VAL A 74 -0.98 -6.33 -15.73
CA VAL A 74 0.29 -6.67 -15.08
C VAL A 74 0.04 -7.75 -14.04
N LYS A 75 0.69 -8.90 -14.23
CA LYS A 75 0.82 -9.91 -13.17
C LYS A 75 2.16 -9.74 -12.47
N ILE A 76 2.16 -9.79 -11.15
CA ILE A 76 3.38 -9.75 -10.33
C ILE A 76 3.65 -11.12 -9.72
N GLU A 77 4.91 -11.38 -9.40
CA GLU A 77 5.30 -12.59 -8.67
C GLU A 77 4.66 -12.61 -7.28
N LEU A 78 4.55 -13.81 -6.70
CA LEU A 78 4.14 -13.96 -5.31
C LEU A 78 5.11 -13.18 -4.40
N ILE A 79 4.59 -12.22 -3.65
CA ILE A 79 5.37 -11.52 -2.63
C ILE A 79 5.46 -12.42 -1.40
N THR A 80 6.66 -12.93 -1.11
CA THR A 80 6.90 -13.76 0.09
C THR A 80 6.92 -12.92 1.36
N GLU A 81 6.76 -13.56 2.52
CA GLU A 81 6.89 -12.88 3.82
C GLU A 81 8.29 -12.26 3.99
N GLU A 82 9.35 -12.93 3.53
CA GLU A 82 10.71 -12.39 3.57
C GLU A 82 10.89 -11.18 2.66
N ALA A 83 10.21 -11.17 1.50
CA ALA A 83 10.20 -10.01 0.62
C ALA A 83 9.48 -8.83 1.29
N GLN A 84 8.33 -9.09 1.91
CA GLN A 84 7.56 -8.08 2.61
C GLN A 84 8.30 -7.50 3.82
N ASP A 85 8.95 -8.33 4.63
CA ASP A 85 9.78 -7.90 5.77
C ASP A 85 10.99 -7.08 5.31
N ARG A 86 11.64 -7.51 4.21
CA ARG A 86 12.77 -6.77 3.63
C ARG A 86 12.35 -5.37 3.16
N GLU A 87 11.23 -5.24 2.45
CA GLU A 87 10.75 -3.92 2.00
C GLU A 87 10.27 -3.06 3.18
N LEU A 88 9.64 -3.65 4.20
CA LEU A 88 9.29 -2.94 5.44
C LEU A 88 10.52 -2.37 6.14
N LYS A 89 11.58 -3.16 6.28
CA LYS A 89 12.85 -2.70 6.89
C LYS A 89 13.46 -1.54 6.12
N ARG A 90 13.41 -1.58 4.78
CA ARG A 90 13.88 -0.48 3.92
C ARG A 90 13.03 0.77 4.09
N LEU A 91 11.70 0.63 4.15
CA LEU A 91 10.78 1.72 4.40
C LEU A 91 11.09 2.39 5.75
N VAL A 92 11.16 1.61 6.83
CA VAL A 92 11.46 2.12 8.18
C VAL A 92 12.83 2.80 8.23
N ALA A 93 13.85 2.20 7.61
CA ALA A 93 15.18 2.83 7.51
C ALA A 93 15.13 4.16 6.76
N SER A 94 14.36 4.26 5.67
CA SER A 94 14.18 5.51 4.92
C SER A 94 13.48 6.59 5.76
N LEU A 95 12.46 6.23 6.53
CA LEU A 95 11.75 7.16 7.40
C LEU A 95 12.66 7.67 8.52
N LYS A 96 13.35 6.76 9.23
CA LYS A 96 14.31 7.13 10.29
C LYS A 96 15.45 8.00 9.80
N PHE A 97 15.96 7.72 8.59
CA PHE A 97 16.98 8.55 7.98
C PHE A 97 16.49 9.99 7.81
N ARG A 98 15.24 10.20 7.36
CA ARG A 98 14.66 11.55 7.19
C ARG A 98 14.45 12.27 8.52
N GLU A 99 13.95 11.58 9.53
CA GLU A 99 13.75 12.17 10.87
C GLU A 99 15.07 12.71 11.46
N GLY A 100 16.21 12.09 11.11
CA GLY A 100 17.54 12.53 11.54
C GLY A 100 18.15 13.69 10.74
N LEU A 101 17.49 14.20 9.69
CA LEU A 101 17.99 15.29 8.86
C LEU A 101 17.48 16.67 9.34
N GLU A 102 18.28 17.71 9.11
CA GLU A 102 17.82 19.10 9.26
C GLU A 102 16.69 19.43 8.24
N PRO A 103 15.77 20.37 8.55
CA PRO A 103 14.56 20.60 7.75
C PRO A 103 14.79 20.86 6.25
N VAL A 104 15.85 21.61 5.89
CA VAL A 104 16.20 21.88 4.49
C VAL A 104 16.62 20.60 3.75
N SER A 105 17.34 19.72 4.45
CA SER A 105 17.77 18.42 3.93
C SER A 105 16.64 17.39 3.89
N GLN A 106 15.58 17.57 4.69
CA GLN A 106 14.37 16.75 4.62
C GLN A 106 13.59 16.98 3.32
N ASP A 107 13.41 18.24 2.91
CA ASP A 107 12.71 18.57 1.66
C ASP A 107 13.43 18.03 0.42
N GLU A 108 14.75 18.09 0.40
CA GLU A 108 15.56 17.49 -0.68
C GLU A 108 15.48 15.97 -0.68
N ALA A 109 15.57 15.32 0.50
CA ALA A 109 15.42 13.88 0.63
C ALA A 109 14.02 13.40 0.21
N ILE A 110 12.96 14.15 0.53
CA ILE A 110 11.59 13.87 0.09
C ILE A 110 11.51 13.96 -1.44
N LYS A 111 11.97 15.07 -2.04
CA LYS A 111 11.94 15.27 -3.50
C LYS A 111 12.72 14.20 -4.26
N GLN A 112 13.92 13.84 -3.80
CA GLN A 112 14.70 12.77 -4.38
C GLN A 112 13.97 11.43 -4.24
N SER A 113 13.44 11.12 -3.06
CA SER A 113 12.73 9.86 -2.85
C SER A 113 11.51 9.68 -3.74
N ILE A 114 10.72 10.74 -3.96
CA ILE A 114 9.54 10.74 -4.83
C ILE A 114 9.96 10.55 -6.30
N SER A 115 11.01 11.25 -6.73
CA SER A 115 11.53 11.20 -8.10
C SER A 115 12.06 9.82 -8.51
N PHE A 116 12.51 9.00 -7.54
CA PHE A 116 12.99 7.64 -7.76
C PHE A 116 11.96 6.54 -7.42
N ARG A 117 10.74 6.89 -6.98
CA ARG A 117 9.72 5.88 -6.71
C ARG A 117 9.27 5.21 -8.00
N LYS A 118 9.21 3.87 -7.99
CA LYS A 118 8.73 3.09 -9.15
C LYS A 118 7.22 3.22 -9.35
N GLU A 119 6.44 3.49 -8.28
CA GLU A 119 4.98 3.60 -8.31
C GLU A 119 4.48 4.92 -7.69
N PRO A 120 4.79 6.08 -8.31
CA PRO A 120 4.47 7.39 -7.74
C PRO A 120 2.95 7.63 -7.60
N TRP A 121 2.16 7.19 -8.58
CA TRP A 121 0.70 7.32 -8.55
C TRP A 121 0.06 6.52 -7.42
N LEU A 122 0.48 5.25 -7.27
CA LEU A 122 0.01 4.40 -6.19
C LEU A 122 0.36 4.99 -4.83
N LEU A 123 1.60 5.48 -4.66
CA LEU A 123 2.03 6.10 -3.42
C LEU A 123 1.18 7.32 -3.05
N SER A 124 0.93 8.21 -4.02
CA SER A 124 0.09 9.40 -3.81
C SER A 124 -1.33 9.02 -3.40
N TYR A 125 -1.93 8.01 -4.05
CA TYR A 125 -3.23 7.48 -3.67
C TYR A 125 -3.23 6.92 -2.24
N VAL A 126 -2.22 6.15 -1.87
CA VAL A 126 -2.13 5.58 -0.51
C VAL A 126 -2.02 6.68 0.54
N TYR A 127 -1.19 7.70 0.33
CA TYR A 127 -1.14 8.85 1.24
C TYR A 127 -2.48 9.57 1.35
N ALA A 128 -3.15 9.85 0.23
CA ALA A 128 -4.46 10.48 0.24
C ALA A 128 -5.50 9.63 1.00
N ARG A 129 -5.54 8.32 0.75
CA ARG A 129 -6.48 7.41 1.43
C ARG A 129 -6.21 7.31 2.94
N LEU A 130 -4.94 7.28 3.36
CA LEU A 130 -4.56 7.31 4.77
C LEU A 130 -4.90 8.66 5.44
N GLN A 131 -4.83 9.76 4.69
CA GLN A 131 -5.26 11.08 5.15
C GLN A 131 -6.78 11.14 5.34
N ASP A 132 -7.55 10.75 4.32
CA ASP A 132 -9.01 10.81 4.31
C ASP A 132 -9.65 9.87 5.33
N SER A 133 -9.00 8.75 5.65
CA SER A 133 -9.42 7.83 6.70
C SER A 133 -9.03 8.29 8.12
N GLY A 134 -8.29 9.39 8.26
CA GLY A 134 -7.82 9.91 9.55
C GLY A 134 -6.63 9.15 10.15
N ILE A 135 -6.13 8.10 9.49
CA ILE A 135 -5.05 7.25 9.99
C ILE A 135 -3.73 8.04 10.14
N LEU A 136 -3.44 8.97 9.23
CA LEU A 136 -2.25 9.83 9.36
C LEU A 136 -2.29 10.79 10.55
N ALA A 137 -3.49 11.14 11.03
CA ALA A 137 -3.65 12.04 12.17
C ALA A 137 -3.64 11.30 13.52
N CYS A 138 -3.69 9.97 13.51
CA CYS A 138 -3.69 9.16 14.73
C CYS A 138 -2.27 9.12 15.33
N LEU A 139 -2.17 9.43 16.62
CA LEU A 139 -0.89 9.51 17.35
C LEU A 139 -0.61 8.28 18.22
N ASP A 140 -1.51 7.30 18.25
CA ASP A 140 -1.32 6.07 19.01
C ASP A 140 -0.32 5.12 18.33
N GLU A 141 0.34 4.28 19.13
CA GLU A 141 1.35 3.32 18.64
C GLU A 141 0.76 2.31 17.64
N ASP A 142 -0.49 1.89 17.84
CA ASP A 142 -1.12 0.86 17.00
C ASP A 142 -1.41 1.41 15.58
N SER A 143 -1.75 2.70 15.47
CA SER A 143 -1.93 3.40 14.19
C SER A 143 -0.66 3.52 13.35
N LYS A 144 0.53 3.38 13.95
CA LYS A 144 1.78 3.31 13.18
C LYS A 144 1.83 2.07 12.30
N TYR A 145 1.29 0.95 12.77
CA TYR A 145 1.26 -0.29 12.00
C TYR A 145 0.32 -0.22 10.81
N LEU A 146 -0.78 0.55 10.90
CA LEU A 146 -1.66 0.84 9.76
C LEU A 146 -0.90 1.60 8.67
N ASN A 147 -0.22 2.69 9.05
CA ASN A 147 0.57 3.51 8.13
C ASN A 147 1.70 2.69 7.48
N LEU A 148 2.46 1.95 8.28
CA LEU A 148 3.56 1.12 7.80
C LEU A 148 3.07 -0.01 6.90
N SER A 149 1.96 -0.67 7.24
CA SER A 149 1.39 -1.75 6.42
C SER A 149 0.96 -1.22 5.06
N ALA A 150 0.17 -0.14 5.02
CA ALA A 150 -0.31 0.46 3.77
C ALA A 150 0.84 0.93 2.86
N LEU A 151 1.86 1.59 3.43
CA LEU A 151 3.05 2.02 2.68
C LEU A 151 3.90 0.83 2.21
N ASN A 152 3.99 -0.23 3.01
CA ASN A 152 4.73 -1.44 2.63
C ASN A 152 4.08 -2.15 1.44
N LEU A 153 2.74 -2.12 1.30
CA LEU A 153 2.07 -2.62 0.09
C LEU A 153 2.61 -1.95 -1.18
N VAL A 154 2.82 -0.62 -1.13
CA VAL A 154 3.38 0.14 -2.25
C VAL A 154 4.80 -0.30 -2.56
N GLU A 155 5.66 -0.43 -1.55
CA GLU A 155 7.05 -0.86 -1.74
C GLU A 155 7.14 -2.29 -2.28
N CYS A 156 6.30 -3.20 -1.78
CA CYS A 156 6.22 -4.56 -2.27
C CYS A 156 5.85 -4.62 -3.76
N VAL A 157 4.79 -3.90 -4.17
CA VAL A 157 4.38 -3.84 -5.59
C VAL A 157 5.46 -3.19 -6.45
N ALA A 158 6.08 -2.11 -5.96
CA ALA A 158 7.16 -1.43 -6.65
C ALA A 158 8.37 -2.36 -6.91
N CYS A 159 8.72 -3.20 -5.93
CA CYS A 159 9.87 -4.09 -5.98
C CYS A 159 9.61 -5.45 -6.63
N ALA A 160 8.38 -5.96 -6.61
CA ALA A 160 8.02 -7.25 -7.20
C ALA A 160 8.34 -7.29 -8.71
N ASN A 161 8.77 -8.46 -9.20
CA ASN A 161 8.94 -8.69 -10.62
C ASN A 161 7.59 -8.94 -11.32
N ARG A 162 7.53 -8.64 -12.62
CA ARG A 162 6.40 -9.05 -13.45
C ARG A 162 6.55 -10.52 -13.83
N VAL A 163 5.46 -11.25 -13.88
CA VAL A 163 5.42 -12.61 -14.43
C VAL A 163 4.89 -12.52 -15.87
N ILE A 164 5.55 -13.23 -16.79
CA ILE A 164 5.18 -13.33 -18.22
C ILE A 164 4.02 -14.31 -18.36
#